data_AF-A0A382E5K1-F1
#
_entry.id   AF-A0A382E5K1-F1
#
_cell.length_a   1.000
_cell.length_b   1.000
_cell.length_c   1.000
_cell.angle_alpha   90.00
_cell.angle_beta   90.00
_cell.angle_gamma   90.00
#
_symmetry.space_group_name_H-M   'P 1'
#
loop_
_entity.id
_entity.type
_entity.pdbx_description
1 polymer ?
#
loop_
_entity_poly.entity_id
_entity_poly.type
_entity_poly.pdbx_seq_one_letter_code
_entity_poly.pdbx_strand_id
1 'polypeptide(L)'
;MGKEIERKFLIDQTRLPKNMKGVKYAQGYIAINEDGIVRIRIKGNFAVLTIKTSGTGISRDEFEYEIPLDDAKSLLVLFNDKIIYKTRYKIIYDGKEWEIDEFHKQNDGLWLAEIELESKNESFTLPEWLTKEVTGDKKYYNAYLSKYPLKLWQP
;
A
#
# COMPACT_ATOMS: atom_id res chain seq x y z
N MET A 1 10.28 -19.58 6.86
CA MET A 1 9.24 -18.57 6.52
C MET A 1 9.78 -17.72 5.40
N GLY A 2 9.06 -17.67 4.27
CA GLY A 2 9.52 -17.00 3.05
C GLY A 2 9.55 -15.49 3.23
N LYS A 3 10.46 -14.81 2.52
CA LYS A 3 10.37 -13.34 2.40
C LYS A 3 9.18 -13.04 1.50
N GLU A 4 8.31 -12.12 1.88
CA GLU A 4 7.34 -11.56 0.94
C GLU A 4 8.12 -10.90 -0.21
N ILE A 5 7.81 -11.30 -1.44
CA ILE A 5 8.42 -10.74 -2.66
C ILE A 5 7.32 -9.98 -3.38
N GLU A 6 7.30 -8.67 -3.18
CA GLU A 6 6.35 -7.76 -3.83
C GLU A 6 7.01 -7.13 -5.06
N ARG A 7 6.28 -7.08 -6.18
CA ARG A 7 6.61 -6.22 -7.33
C ARG A 7 5.55 -5.13 -7.48
N LYS A 8 6.00 -3.92 -7.84
CA LYS A 8 5.16 -2.72 -7.89
C LYS A 8 5.26 -2.00 -9.21
N PHE A 9 4.14 -1.51 -9.72
CA PHE A 9 4.06 -0.92 -11.04
C PHE A 9 3.16 0.32 -11.07
N LEU A 10 3.46 1.25 -11.96
CA LEU A 10 2.56 2.32 -12.37
C LEU A 10 1.51 1.79 -13.35
N ILE A 11 0.35 2.45 -13.37
CA ILE A 11 -0.83 2.01 -14.12
C ILE A 11 -1.25 3.05 -15.16
N ASP A 12 -1.64 2.58 -16.34
CA ASP A 12 -2.49 3.31 -17.29
C ASP A 12 -3.97 3.05 -16.97
N GLN A 13 -4.62 4.04 -16.37
CA GLN A 13 -6.01 3.93 -15.92
C GLN A 13 -7.00 3.69 -17.06
N THR A 14 -6.66 4.10 -18.28
CA THR A 14 -7.56 3.98 -19.44
C THR A 14 -7.78 2.52 -19.88
N ARG A 15 -6.88 1.63 -19.45
CA ARG A 15 -6.87 0.19 -19.76
C ARG A 15 -7.37 -0.66 -18.60
N LEU A 16 -7.76 -0.05 -17.48
CA LEU A 16 -8.29 -0.78 -16.34
C LEU A 16 -9.69 -1.35 -16.64
N PRO A 17 -10.05 -2.49 -16.04
CA PRO A 17 -11.43 -2.98 -16.07
C PRO A 17 -12.39 -1.94 -15.50
N LYS A 18 -13.54 -1.72 -16.16
CA LYS A 18 -14.46 -0.62 -15.81
C LYS A 18 -15.31 -0.85 -14.55
N ASN A 19 -15.47 -2.09 -14.10
CA ASN A 19 -16.41 -2.48 -13.03
C ASN A 19 -15.72 -3.05 -11.79
N MET A 20 -14.53 -2.54 -11.45
CA MET A 20 -13.80 -2.99 -10.28
C MET A 20 -14.52 -2.60 -8.99
N LYS A 21 -14.62 -3.52 -8.04
CA LYS A 21 -15.13 -3.25 -6.69
C LYS A 21 -13.96 -3.00 -5.76
N GLY A 22 -13.87 -1.76 -5.28
CA GLY A 22 -12.80 -1.33 -4.41
C GLY A 22 -13.22 -1.25 -2.96
N VAL A 23 -12.26 -1.41 -2.06
CA VAL A 23 -12.40 -1.14 -0.63
C VAL A 23 -11.64 0.14 -0.31
N LYS A 24 -12.24 1.03 0.50
CA LYS A 24 -11.59 2.26 0.93
C LYS A 24 -10.60 1.98 2.05
N TYR A 25 -9.41 2.56 1.93
CA TYR A 25 -8.34 2.48 2.91
C TYR A 25 -7.99 3.87 3.41
N ALA A 26 -7.79 3.98 4.71
CA ALA A 26 -7.16 5.13 5.34
C ALA A 26 -6.07 4.62 6.27
N GLN A 27 -4.87 5.20 6.24
CA GLN A 27 -3.79 4.76 7.12
C GLN A 27 -2.90 5.92 7.55
N GLY A 28 -2.47 5.86 8.80
CA GLY A 28 -1.61 6.84 9.45
C GLY A 28 -0.50 6.13 10.21
N TYR A 29 0.68 6.76 10.23
CA TYR A 29 1.90 6.17 10.76
C TYR A 29 2.27 6.83 12.09
N ILE A 30 2.16 6.06 13.18
CA ILE A 30 2.55 6.48 14.54
C ILE A 30 4.07 6.63 14.62
N ALA A 31 4.80 5.65 14.10
CA ALA A 31 6.26 5.66 14.08
C ALA A 31 6.78 5.13 12.74
N ILE A 32 7.77 5.82 12.19
CA ILE A 32 8.59 5.36 11.05
C ILE A 32 10.03 5.75 11.38
N ASN A 33 10.80 4.81 11.89
CA ASN A 33 12.19 5.01 12.29
C ASN A 33 13.05 3.78 11.95
N GLU A 34 14.30 3.82 12.37
CA GLU A 34 15.26 2.73 12.16
C GLU A 34 14.89 1.46 12.94
N ASP A 35 14.05 1.58 13.97
CA ASP A 35 13.60 0.48 14.84
C ASP A 35 12.33 -0.21 14.31
N GLY A 36 11.63 0.41 13.35
CA GLY A 36 10.44 -0.18 12.75
C GLY A 36 9.38 0.80 12.29
N ILE A 37 8.18 0.25 12.08
CA ILE A 37 6.99 0.95 11.62
C ILE A 37 5.82 0.59 12.54
N VAL A 38 5.18 1.60 13.10
CA VAL A 38 3.89 1.45 13.79
C VAL A 38 2.84 2.21 13.01
N ARG A 39 1.75 1.55 12.61
CA ARG A 39 0.73 2.12 11.72
C ARG A 39 -0.66 1.69 12.12
N ILE A 40 -1.61 2.61 12.05
CA ILE A 40 -3.05 2.33 12.08
C ILE A 40 -3.57 2.33 10.64
N ARG A 41 -4.37 1.33 10.29
CA ARG A 41 -5.02 1.21 8.97
C ARG A 41 -6.48 0.84 9.14
N ILE A 42 -7.36 1.61 8.53
CA ILE A 42 -8.76 1.27 8.29
C ILE A 42 -8.87 0.66 6.89
N LYS A 43 -9.53 -0.49 6.79
CA LYS A 43 -9.87 -1.22 5.55
C LYS A 43 -11.40 -1.40 5.51
N GLY A 44 -12.10 -0.51 4.80
CA GLY A 44 -13.56 -0.49 4.81
C GLY A 44 -14.10 -0.25 6.23
N ASN A 45 -14.70 -1.29 6.82
CA ASN A 45 -15.31 -1.26 8.16
C ASN A 45 -14.44 -1.92 9.25
N PHE A 46 -13.21 -2.32 8.92
CA PHE A 46 -12.27 -2.95 9.86
C PHE A 46 -11.06 -2.06 10.09
N ALA A 47 -10.47 -2.13 11.28
CA ALA A 47 -9.25 -1.39 11.60
C ALA A 47 -8.20 -2.27 12.25
N VAL A 48 -6.94 -2.03 11.91
CA VAL A 48 -5.79 -2.81 12.37
C VAL A 48 -4.68 -1.86 12.80
N LEU A 49 -4.11 -2.13 13.98
CA LEU A 49 -2.82 -1.63 14.41
C LEU A 49 -1.74 -2.63 13.99
N THR A 50 -0.79 -2.18 13.19
CA THR A 50 0.36 -2.98 12.74
C THR A 50 1.63 -2.46 13.37
N ILE A 51 2.44 -3.36 13.93
CA ILE A 51 3.80 -3.10 14.40
C ILE A 51 4.75 -3.98 13.60
N LYS A 52 5.65 -3.36 12.81
CA LYS A 52 6.72 -4.05 12.09
C LYS A 52 8.05 -3.67 12.71
N THR A 53 8.83 -4.63 13.19
CA THR A 53 10.17 -4.37 13.74
C THR A 53 11.19 -4.15 12.63
N SER A 54 12.24 -3.39 12.91
CA SER A 54 13.44 -3.42 12.09
C SER A 54 14.18 -4.74 12.37
N GLY A 55 14.27 -5.56 11.34
CA GLY A 55 14.98 -6.82 11.45
C GLY A 55 16.49 -6.59 11.52
N THR A 56 17.18 -7.34 12.37
CA THR A 56 18.61 -7.62 12.18
C THR A 56 18.74 -8.63 11.04
N GLY A 57 19.19 -8.19 9.86
CA GLY A 57 19.37 -9.05 8.69
C GLY A 57 18.14 -9.12 7.77
N ILE A 58 17.53 -10.30 7.62
CA ILE A 58 16.71 -10.67 6.46
C ILE A 58 15.20 -10.80 6.76
N SER A 59 14.79 -10.88 8.02
CA SER A 59 13.38 -11.02 8.43
C SER A 59 12.97 -9.88 9.36
N ARG A 60 11.76 -9.36 9.18
CA ARG A 60 11.13 -8.39 10.08
C ARG A 60 9.96 -9.09 10.76
N ASP A 61 9.81 -8.90 12.06
CA ASP A 61 8.61 -9.38 12.74
C ASP A 61 7.47 -8.42 12.45
N GLU A 62 6.29 -8.97 12.22
CA GLU A 62 5.06 -8.23 11.99
C GLU A 62 3.99 -8.71 12.96
N PHE A 63 3.41 -7.76 13.69
CA PHE A 63 2.32 -7.99 14.61
C PHE A 63 1.12 -7.17 14.14
N GLU A 64 -0.03 -7.83 13.99
CA GLU A 64 -1.28 -7.19 13.62
C GLU A 64 -2.32 -7.41 14.73
N TYR A 65 -2.95 -6.32 15.17
CA TYR A 65 -4.00 -6.33 16.16
C TYR A 65 -5.23 -5.64 15.58
N GLU A 66 -6.36 -6.33 15.56
CA GLU A 66 -7.63 -5.67 15.29
C GLU A 66 -7.95 -4.69 16.41
N ILE A 67 -8.37 -3.47 16.06
CA ILE A 67 -8.77 -2.43 17.01
C ILE A 67 -10.16 -1.90 16.67
N PRO A 68 -10.91 -1.36 17.64
CA PRO A 68 -12.22 -0.78 17.37
C PRO A 68 -12.15 0.29 16.27
N LEU A 69 -13.11 0.25 15.34
CA LEU A 69 -13.12 1.15 14.19
C LEU A 69 -13.19 2.64 14.61
N ASP A 70 -13.95 2.96 15.65
CA ASP A 70 -14.11 4.35 16.10
C ASP A 70 -12.87 4.88 16.82
N ASP A 71 -12.14 4.01 17.52
CA ASP A 71 -10.82 4.35 18.08
C ASP A 71 -9.84 4.63 16.94
N ALA A 72 -9.80 3.78 15.92
CA ALA A 72 -8.93 3.98 14.76
C ALA A 72 -9.24 5.30 14.03
N LYS A 73 -10.52 5.64 13.83
CA LYS A 73 -10.93 6.93 13.24
C LYS A 73 -10.43 8.10 14.08
N SER A 74 -10.63 8.03 15.40
CA SER A 74 -10.23 9.08 16.34
C SER A 74 -8.70 9.26 16.36
N LEU A 75 -7.96 8.17 16.37
CA LEU A 75 -6.50 8.17 16.31
C LEU A 75 -5.97 8.69 14.97
N LEU A 76 -6.66 8.38 13.85
CA LEU A 76 -6.22 8.85 12.54
C LEU A 76 -6.24 10.37 12.40
N VAL A 77 -7.10 11.08 13.14
CA VAL A 77 -7.14 12.55 13.13
C VAL A 77 -5.80 13.16 13.54
N LEU A 78 -5.05 12.49 14.41
CA LEU A 78 -3.76 12.97 14.93
C LEU A 78 -2.67 13.10 13.84
N PHE A 79 -2.84 12.43 12.69
CA PHE A 79 -1.86 12.48 11.60
C PHE A 79 -2.11 13.63 10.61
N ASN A 80 -3.17 14.42 10.77
CA ASN A 80 -3.49 15.58 9.93
C ASN A 80 -3.46 15.24 8.42
N ASP A 81 -2.59 15.90 7.66
CA ASP A 81 -2.38 15.76 6.23
C ASP A 81 -1.51 14.56 5.84
N LYS A 82 -0.90 13.87 6.82
CA LYS A 82 -0.02 12.70 6.62
C LYS A 82 -0.76 11.38 6.52
N ILE A 83 -2.08 11.42 6.35
CA ILE A 83 -2.92 10.24 6.18
C ILE A 83 -2.93 9.83 4.70
N ILE A 84 -2.62 8.55 4.43
CA ILE A 84 -2.82 7.98 3.10
C ILE A 84 -4.27 7.54 2.96
N TYR A 85 -4.95 8.09 1.96
CA TYR A 85 -6.25 7.64 1.50
C TYR A 85 -6.10 6.96 0.16
N LYS A 86 -6.71 5.79 0.00
CA LYS A 86 -6.75 5.08 -1.28
C LYS A 86 -7.98 4.19 -1.40
N THR A 87 -8.37 3.86 -2.62
CA THR A 87 -9.27 2.74 -2.89
C THR A 87 -8.42 1.59 -3.41
N ARG A 88 -8.48 0.43 -2.75
CA ARG A 88 -7.79 -0.78 -3.21
C ARG A 88 -8.79 -1.70 -3.90
N TYR A 89 -8.47 -2.07 -5.13
CA TYR A 89 -9.17 -3.06 -5.93
C TYR A 89 -8.34 -4.35 -5.96
N LYS A 90 -9.00 -5.50 -5.90
CA LYS A 90 -8.36 -6.81 -6.08
C LYS A 90 -8.85 -7.43 -7.37
N ILE A 91 -7.92 -7.89 -8.21
CA ILE A 91 -8.23 -8.48 -9.50
C ILE A 91 -7.41 -9.74 -9.67
N ILE A 92 -8.05 -10.82 -10.14
CA ILE A 92 -7.35 -12.01 -10.61
C ILE A 92 -7.04 -11.82 -12.09
N TYR A 93 -5.77 -11.88 -12.44
CA TYR A 93 -5.30 -11.87 -13.83
C TYR A 93 -4.32 -13.02 -14.01
N ASP A 94 -4.61 -13.91 -14.96
CA ASP A 94 -3.81 -15.10 -15.26
C ASP A 94 -3.47 -15.93 -14.00
N GLY A 95 -4.47 -16.14 -13.15
CA GLY A 95 -4.32 -16.92 -11.92
C GLY A 95 -3.57 -16.23 -10.77
N LYS A 96 -3.16 -14.97 -10.92
CA LYS A 96 -2.49 -14.18 -9.86
C LYS A 96 -3.37 -13.04 -9.38
N GLU A 97 -3.37 -12.81 -8.06
CA GLU A 97 -4.03 -11.67 -7.45
C GLU A 97 -3.16 -10.42 -7.59
N TRP A 98 -3.76 -9.36 -8.12
CA TRP A 98 -3.20 -8.03 -8.20
C TRP A 98 -3.97 -7.09 -7.28
N GLU A 99 -3.24 -6.31 -6.49
CA GLU A 99 -3.79 -5.21 -5.71
C GLU A 99 -3.55 -3.90 -6.46
N ILE A 100 -4.64 -3.25 -6.87
CA ILE A 100 -4.60 -1.96 -7.57
C ILE A 100 -5.03 -0.87 -6.59
N ASP A 101 -4.16 0.11 -6.38
CA ASP A 101 -4.40 1.24 -5.51
C ASP A 101 -4.62 2.51 -6.32
N GLU A 102 -5.81 3.08 -6.17
CA GLU A 102 -6.13 4.45 -6.55
C GLU A 102 -5.91 5.35 -5.34
N PHE A 103 -4.90 6.23 -5.39
CA PHE A 103 -4.60 7.13 -4.29
C PHE A 103 -5.44 8.41 -4.36
N HIS A 104 -5.80 8.93 -3.18
CA HIS A 104 -6.68 10.08 -3.01
C HIS A 104 -6.01 11.25 -2.26
N LYS A 105 -6.67 12.41 -2.28
CA LYS A 105 -6.32 13.65 -1.59
C LYS A 105 -4.93 14.19 -1.97
N GLN A 106 -3.97 14.11 -1.06
CA GLN A 106 -2.61 14.62 -1.29
C GLN A 106 -1.88 13.79 -2.35
N ASN A 107 -2.36 12.58 -2.63
CA ASN A 107 -1.81 11.66 -3.61
C ASN A 107 -2.76 11.42 -4.81
N ASP A 108 -3.76 12.29 -5.01
CA ASP A 108 -4.70 12.22 -6.15
C ASP A 108 -3.92 12.12 -7.48
N GLY A 109 -4.32 11.16 -8.33
CA GLY A 109 -3.73 10.94 -9.65
C GLY A 109 -2.66 9.84 -9.68
N LEU A 110 -2.16 9.39 -8.52
CA LEU A 110 -1.26 8.25 -8.45
C LEU A 110 -2.05 6.94 -8.43
N TRP A 111 -1.69 6.03 -9.33
CA TRP A 111 -2.20 4.66 -9.35
C TRP A 111 -1.04 3.67 -9.33
N LEU A 112 -1.12 2.68 -8.45
CA LEU A 112 -0.10 1.65 -8.30
C LEU A 112 -0.72 0.27 -8.33
N ALA A 113 0.01 -0.68 -8.91
CA ALA A 113 -0.28 -2.10 -8.85
C ALA A 113 0.76 -2.80 -7.99
N GLU A 114 0.33 -3.72 -7.15
CA GLU A 114 1.18 -4.62 -6.38
C GLU A 114 0.79 -6.06 -6.69
N ILE A 115 1.79 -6.93 -6.84
CA ILE A 115 1.62 -8.38 -6.90
C ILE A 115 2.59 -9.00 -5.88
N GLU A 116 2.08 -9.94 -5.08
CA GLU A 116 2.89 -10.74 -4.17
C GLU A 116 3.26 -12.07 -4.83
N LEU A 117 4.52 -12.46 -4.67
CA LEU A 117 5.11 -13.67 -5.23
C LEU A 117 5.67 -14.55 -4.11
N GLU A 118 5.50 -15.86 -4.27
CA GLU A 118 6.08 -16.91 -3.43
C GLU A 118 7.61 -16.99 -3.62
N SER A 119 8.13 -16.60 -4.79
CA SER A 119 9.57 -16.59 -5.05
C SER A 119 10.00 -15.53 -6.08
N LYS A 120 11.30 -15.21 -6.11
CA LYS A 120 11.85 -14.18 -7.03
C LYS A 120 11.78 -14.61 -8.49
N ASN A 121 11.77 -15.92 -8.72
CA ASN A 121 11.79 -16.52 -10.05
C ASN A 121 10.38 -16.97 -10.49
N GLU A 122 9.37 -16.62 -9.71
CA GLU A 122 7.99 -16.92 -10.06
C GLU A 122 7.58 -16.14 -11.31
N SER A 123 7.11 -16.87 -12.32
CA SER A 123 6.61 -16.29 -13.55
C SER A 123 5.18 -15.81 -13.38
N PHE A 124 4.87 -14.67 -13.97
CA PHE A 124 3.50 -14.16 -14.11
C PHE A 124 3.40 -13.34 -15.39
N THR A 125 2.18 -13.24 -15.93
CA THR A 125 1.90 -12.42 -17.11
C THR A 125 1.64 -10.98 -16.69
N LEU A 126 2.23 -10.02 -17.41
CA LEU A 126 1.99 -8.59 -17.19
C LEU A 126 0.64 -8.18 -17.81
N PRO A 127 -0.32 -7.68 -17.03
CA PRO A 127 -1.52 -7.07 -17.56
C PRO A 127 -1.22 -5.82 -18.41
N GLU A 128 -2.07 -5.55 -19.40
CA GLU A 128 -1.91 -4.43 -20.35
C GLU A 128 -2.01 -3.03 -19.74
N TRP A 129 -2.60 -2.93 -18.56
CA TRP A 129 -2.76 -1.69 -17.79
C TRP A 129 -1.51 -1.35 -16.96
N LEU A 130 -0.49 -2.20 -16.93
CA LEU A 130 0.81 -1.89 -16.34
C LEU A 130 1.69 -1.12 -17.30
N THR A 131 2.43 -0.13 -16.78
CA THR A 131 3.30 0.71 -17.60
C THR A 131 4.77 0.57 -17.20
N LYS A 132 5.12 1.01 -15.98
CA LYS A 132 6.51 1.04 -15.50
C LYS A 132 6.62 0.33 -14.16
N GLU A 133 7.58 -0.59 -14.05
CA GLU A 133 7.95 -1.14 -12.75
C GLU A 133 8.67 -0.10 -11.90
N VAL A 134 8.24 0.01 -10.64
CA VAL A 134 8.77 0.92 -9.62
C VAL A 134 9.13 0.18 -8.33
N THR A 135 9.28 -1.15 -8.42
CA THR A 135 9.79 -1.99 -7.32
C THR A 135 11.10 -1.44 -6.77
N GLY A 136 11.19 -1.27 -5.45
CA GLY A 136 12.39 -0.75 -4.78
C GLY A 136 12.54 0.78 -4.80
N ASP A 137 11.76 1.52 -5.60
CA ASP A 137 11.75 2.98 -5.55
C ASP A 137 10.91 3.46 -4.34
N LYS A 138 11.62 3.87 -3.29
CA LYS A 138 11.05 4.28 -2.00
C LYS A 138 9.99 5.37 -2.13
N LYS A 139 10.02 6.21 -3.18
CA LYS A 139 9.05 7.30 -3.30
C LYS A 139 7.61 6.82 -3.47
N TYR A 140 7.42 5.62 -4.04
CA TYR A 140 6.10 5.00 -4.22
C TYR A 140 5.64 4.17 -3.01
N TYR A 141 6.35 4.23 -1.89
CA TYR A 141 6.00 3.48 -0.69
C TYR A 141 5.05 4.32 0.15
N ASN A 142 4.01 3.70 0.72
CA ASN A 142 3.00 4.40 1.52
C ASN A 142 3.61 5.25 2.66
N ALA A 143 4.68 4.78 3.31
CA ALA A 143 5.38 5.51 4.37
C ALA A 143 6.14 6.75 3.85
N TYR A 144 6.60 6.71 2.60
CA TYR A 144 7.19 7.88 1.95
C TYR A 144 6.09 8.84 1.51
N LEU A 145 5.06 8.35 0.82
CA LEU A 145 3.90 9.12 0.36
C LEU A 145 3.17 9.83 1.52
N SER A 146 3.20 9.27 2.73
CA SER A 146 2.59 9.92 3.91
C SER A 146 3.38 11.15 4.37
N LYS A 147 4.68 11.21 4.06
CA LYS A 147 5.57 12.32 4.43
C LYS A 147 5.77 13.30 3.25
N TYR A 148 5.83 12.76 2.04
CA TYR A 148 6.11 13.46 0.79
C TYR A 148 5.07 13.05 -0.26
N PRO A 149 3.84 13.54 -0.12
CA PRO A 149 2.76 13.17 -1.03
C PRO A 149 3.04 13.65 -2.46
N LEU A 150 2.38 13.02 -3.42
CA LEU A 150 2.52 13.28 -4.86
C LEU A 150 2.47 14.78 -5.20
N LYS A 151 1.58 15.54 -4.55
CA LYS A 151 1.45 16.99 -4.78
C LYS A 151 2.71 17.80 -4.48
N LEU A 152 3.66 17.25 -3.71
CA LEU A 152 4.95 17.88 -3.42
C LEU A 152 6.08 17.41 -4.34
N TRP A 153 5.81 16.49 -5.27
CA TRP A 153 6.84 15.99 -6.18
C TRP A 153 7.14 17.05 -7.23
N GLN A 154 8.42 17.29 -7.49
CA GLN A 154 8.84 18.16 -8.57
C GLN A 154 8.68 17.42 -9.92
N PRO A 155 8.27 18.13 -10.99
CA PRO A 155 8.18 17.57 -12.35
C PRO A 155 9.50 17.03 -12.88
#